data_AF-A0A3D2J7D9-F1
#
_entry.id   AF-A0A3D2J7D9-F1
#
_cell.length_a   1.000
_cell.length_b   1.000
_cell.length_c   1.000
_cell.angle_alpha   90.00
_cell.angle_beta   90.00
_cell.angle_gamma   90.00
#
_symmetry.space_group_name_H-M   'P 1'
#
loop_
_entity.id
_entity.type
_entity.pdbx_description
1 polymer ?
#
loop_
_entity_poly.entity_id
_entity_poly.type
_entity_poly.pdbx_seq_one_letter_code
_entity_poly.pdbx_strand_id
1 'polypeptide(L)'
;MFYHLGKFATRHRWLIVGLWMVAVAVALPFAPQASNVLQSGGFISPDAESQRAINVLTEKLHLDQTIVQVIFTSQKYTADSPQFIQQSQQTLSGLQGWSQVSQIVSFTDNPRQISTDRHAAYANVL
;
A
#
# COMPACT_ATOMS: atom_id res chain seq x y z
N MET A 1 27.07 31.67 -27.14
CA MET A 1 26.71 31.33 -25.74
C MET A 1 27.38 30.02 -25.29
N PHE A 2 27.09 28.86 -25.89
CA PHE A 2 27.69 27.56 -25.52
C PHE A 2 29.23 27.50 -25.62
N TYR A 3 29.83 28.21 -26.59
CA TYR A 3 31.30 28.30 -26.71
C TYR A 3 31.98 28.93 -25.50
N HIS A 4 31.38 29.98 -24.92
CA HIS A 4 31.91 30.63 -23.71
C HIS A 4 31.72 29.76 -22.47
N LEU A 5 30.58 29.07 -22.38
CA LEU A 5 30.29 28.11 -21.31
C LEU A 5 31.28 26.94 -21.33
N GLY A 6 31.62 26.42 -22.52
CA GLY A 6 32.60 25.34 -22.70
C GLY A 6 34.03 25.77 -22.35
N LYS A 7 34.45 26.99 -22.71
CA LYS A 7 35.75 27.54 -22.30
C LYS A 7 35.85 27.72 -20.78
N PHE A 8 34.77 28.17 -20.14
CA PHE A 8 34.72 28.31 -18.69
C PHE A 8 34.73 26.96 -17.98
N ALA A 9 33.96 25.99 -18.48
CA ALA A 9 33.86 24.65 -17.93
C ALA A 9 35.17 23.87 -18.05
N THR A 10 35.89 23.99 -19.17
CA THR A 10 37.20 23.34 -19.35
C THR A 10 38.29 23.97 -18.48
N ARG A 11 38.23 25.29 -18.25
CA ARG A 11 39.16 26.00 -17.36
C ARG A 11 38.97 25.64 -15.88
N HIS A 12 37.74 25.45 -15.42
CA HIS A 12 37.41 25.14 -14.01
C HIS A 12 36.89 23.70 -13.82
N ARG A 13 37.27 22.79 -14.72
CA ARG A 13 36.75 21.42 -14.80
C ARG A 13 36.73 20.68 -13.45
N TRP A 14 37.79 20.80 -12.66
CA TRP A 14 37.90 20.13 -11.36
C TRP A 14 37.03 20.75 -10.27
N LEU A 15 36.80 22.07 -10.30
CA LEU A 15 35.86 22.72 -9.37
C LEU A 15 34.43 22.30 -9.67
N ILE A 16 34.07 22.18 -10.95
CA ILE A 16 32.74 21.74 -11.37
C ILE A 16 32.51 20.28 -10.96
N VAL A 17 33.49 19.40 -11.20
CA VAL A 17 33.42 18.00 -10.77
C VAL A 17 33.32 17.91 -9.25
N GLY A 18 34.16 18.65 -8.51
CA GLY A 18 34.11 18.68 -7.05
C GLY A 18 32.77 19.16 -6.50
N LEU A 19 32.20 20.23 -7.08
CA LEU A 19 30.90 20.75 -6.71
C LEU A 19 29.79 19.71 -6.91
N TRP A 20 29.76 19.03 -8.05
CA TRP A 20 28.78 17.98 -8.32
C TRP A 20 28.97 16.76 -7.41
N MET A 21 30.22 16.37 -7.13
CA MET A 21 30.52 15.30 -6.18
C MET A 21 30.03 15.64 -4.78
N VAL A 22 30.21 16.89 -4.32
CA VAL A 22 29.66 17.36 -3.05
C VAL A 22 28.14 17.36 -3.07
N ALA A 23 27.51 17.85 -4.14
CA ALA A 23 26.05 17.85 -4.28
C ALA A 23 25.47 16.41 -4.22
N VAL A 24 26.09 15.45 -4.90
CA VAL A 24 25.71 14.03 -4.85
C VAL A 24 25.94 13.47 -3.45
N ALA A 25 27.08 13.73 -2.84
CA ALA A 25 27.40 13.26 -1.48
C ALA A 25 26.39 13.78 -0.45
N VAL A 26 25.94 15.03 -0.60
CA VAL A 26 24.89 15.63 0.23
C VAL A 26 23.53 15.00 -0.06
N ALA A 27 23.21 14.69 -1.32
CA ALA A 27 21.92 14.10 -1.71
C ALA A 27 21.76 12.62 -1.30
N LEU A 28 22.84 11.83 -1.31
CA LEU A 28 22.83 10.40 -0.98
C LEU A 28 22.12 10.05 0.35
N PRO A 29 22.38 10.71 1.49
CA PRO A 29 21.66 10.40 2.73
C PRO A 29 20.16 10.72 2.68
N PHE A 30 19.71 11.58 1.77
CA PHE A 30 18.28 11.90 1.59
C PHE A 30 17.59 11.01 0.56
N ALA A 31 18.34 10.35 -0.33
CA ALA A 31 17.77 9.50 -1.38
C ALA A 31 16.81 8.41 -0.84
N PRO A 32 17.06 7.73 0.30
CA PRO A 32 16.13 6.77 0.87
C PRO A 32 14.80 7.39 1.34
N GLN A 33 14.76 8.69 1.63
CA GLN A 33 13.53 9.36 2.09
C GLN A 33 12.55 9.63 0.95
N ALA A 34 13.02 9.56 -0.31
CA ALA A 34 12.18 9.79 -1.48
C ALA A 34 10.98 8.83 -1.50
N SER A 35 11.14 7.57 -1.11
CA SER A 35 10.04 6.60 -1.08
C SER A 35 8.91 6.97 -0.11
N ASN A 36 9.20 7.75 0.93
CA ASN A 36 8.22 8.12 1.95
C ASN A 36 7.31 9.28 1.51
N VAL A 37 7.77 10.10 0.55
CA VAL A 37 7.02 11.26 0.03
C VAL A 37 6.35 10.96 -1.32
N LEU A 38 6.72 9.85 -1.95
CA LEU A 38 6.08 9.38 -3.17
C LEU A 38 4.69 8.85 -2.84
N GLN A 39 3.70 9.37 -3.55
CA GLN A 39 2.32 8.91 -3.42
C GLN A 39 2.08 7.78 -4.41
N SER A 40 1.54 6.67 -3.91
CA SER A 40 0.97 5.61 -4.74
C SER A 40 -0.35 6.12 -5.35
N GLY A 41 -0.32 6.69 -6.56
CA GLY A 41 -1.54 7.18 -7.22
C GLY A 41 -1.30 8.28 -8.26
N GLY A 42 -2.30 9.16 -8.41
CA GLY A 42 -2.28 10.30 -9.34
C GLY A 42 -2.93 10.05 -10.70
N PHE A 43 -3.56 8.89 -10.89
CA PHE A 43 -4.26 8.54 -12.14
C PHE A 43 -5.66 9.16 -12.27
N ILE A 44 -6.19 9.72 -11.18
CA ILE A 44 -7.54 10.29 -11.12
C ILE A 44 -7.41 11.79 -10.93
N SER A 45 -8.20 12.56 -11.68
CA SER A 45 -8.26 14.01 -11.47
C SER A 45 -8.89 14.31 -10.09
N PRO A 46 -8.25 15.13 -9.24
CA PRO A 46 -8.81 15.56 -7.96
C PRO A 46 -10.17 16.26 -8.12
N ASP A 47 -10.41 16.88 -9.29
CA ASP A 47 -11.63 17.63 -9.60
C ASP A 47 -12.75 16.74 -10.15
N ALA A 48 -12.50 15.45 -10.39
CA ALA A 48 -13.52 14.54 -10.87
C ALA A 48 -14.67 14.40 -9.86
N GLU A 49 -15.91 14.42 -10.35
CA GLU A 49 -17.09 14.25 -9.49
C GLU A 49 -17.09 12.89 -8.76
N SER A 50 -16.56 11.83 -9.41
CA SER A 50 -16.37 10.53 -8.78
C SER A 50 -15.43 10.59 -7.57
N GLN A 51 -14.33 11.35 -7.66
CA GLN A 51 -13.41 11.53 -6.55
C GLN A 51 -14.07 12.32 -5.41
N ARG A 52 -14.84 13.36 -5.73
CA ARG A 52 -15.61 14.11 -4.72
C ARG A 52 -16.63 13.22 -4.01
N ALA A 53 -17.33 12.35 -4.75
CA ALA A 53 -18.27 11.40 -4.16
C ALA A 53 -17.58 10.43 -3.20
N ILE A 54 -16.43 9.86 -3.59
CA ILE A 54 -15.63 8.99 -2.73
C ILE A 54 -15.17 9.74 -1.47
N ASN A 55 -14.69 10.98 -1.60
CA ASN A 55 -14.26 11.78 -0.45
C ASN A 55 -15.40 12.00 0.55
N VAL A 56 -16.61 12.30 0.07
CA VAL A 56 -17.80 12.45 0.93
C VAL A 56 -18.17 11.14 1.63
N LEU A 57 -18.07 10.00 0.95
CA LEU A 57 -18.31 8.68 1.55
C LEU A 57 -17.26 8.36 2.63
N THR A 58 -15.98 8.65 2.37
CA THR A 58 -14.91 8.43 3.36
C THR A 58 -15.07 9.36 4.56
N GLU A 59 -15.39 10.64 4.36
CA GLU A 59 -15.54 11.61 5.45
C GLU A 59 -16.79 11.34 6.30
N LYS A 60 -17.94 11.04 5.67
CA LYS A 60 -19.22 10.94 6.38
C LYS A 60 -19.58 9.53 6.83
N LEU A 61 -19.13 8.51 6.09
CA LEU A 61 -19.48 7.12 6.34
C LEU A 61 -18.27 6.27 6.73
N HIS A 62 -17.09 6.89 6.91
CA HIS A 62 -15.84 6.18 7.24
C HIS A 62 -15.56 5.03 6.29
N LEU A 63 -15.81 5.26 4.99
CA LEU A 63 -15.56 4.25 3.96
C LEU A 63 -14.07 3.93 3.87
N ASP A 64 -13.72 2.69 4.22
CA ASP A 64 -12.39 2.11 4.02
C ASP A 64 -12.16 1.89 2.51
N GLN A 65 -11.13 2.55 1.98
CA GLN A 65 -10.77 2.44 0.56
C GLN A 65 -9.79 1.29 0.30
N THR A 66 -9.16 0.77 1.35
CA THR A 66 -8.18 -0.29 1.28
C THR A 66 -8.75 -1.52 1.96
N ILE A 67 -8.82 -2.63 1.24
CA ILE A 67 -9.26 -3.92 1.79
C ILE A 67 -8.22 -4.96 1.40
N VAL A 68 -7.68 -5.66 2.39
CA VAL A 68 -6.82 -6.82 2.17
C VAL A 68 -7.66 -8.08 2.34
N GLN A 69 -7.71 -8.91 1.30
CA GLN A 69 -8.38 -10.20 1.35
C GLN A 69 -7.39 -11.31 1.74
N VAL A 70 -7.70 -12.00 2.83
CA VAL A 70 -6.97 -13.20 3.27
C VAL A 70 -7.79 -14.42 2.91
N ILE A 71 -7.25 -15.29 2.06
CA ILE A 71 -7.92 -16.48 1.57
C ILE A 71 -7.37 -17.70 2.31
N PHE A 72 -8.27 -18.45 2.95
CA PHE A 72 -7.99 -19.72 3.60
C PHE A 72 -8.47 -20.86 2.70
N THR A 73 -7.68 -21.90 2.55
CA THR A 73 -8.02 -23.09 1.74
C THR A 73 -7.65 -24.37 2.47
N SER A 74 -8.41 -25.44 2.26
CA SER A 74 -8.11 -26.76 2.81
C SER A 74 -8.68 -27.87 1.95
N GLN A 75 -7.87 -28.90 1.68
CA GLN A 75 -8.36 -30.11 0.99
C GLN A 75 -9.06 -31.09 1.93
N LYS A 76 -8.82 -30.99 3.25
CA LYS A 76 -9.31 -31.96 4.24
C LYS A 76 -10.55 -31.47 4.98
N TYR A 77 -10.60 -30.18 5.27
CA TYR A 77 -11.62 -29.57 6.11
C TYR A 77 -12.47 -28.62 5.27
N THR A 78 -13.78 -28.60 5.55
CA THR A 78 -14.67 -27.59 4.98
C THR A 78 -14.64 -26.31 5.81
N ALA A 79 -15.03 -25.19 5.24
CA ALA A 79 -15.05 -23.87 5.86
C ALA A 79 -15.92 -23.81 7.12
N ASP A 80 -16.96 -24.65 7.22
CA ASP A 80 -17.84 -24.73 8.40
C ASP A 80 -17.28 -25.65 9.50
N SER A 81 -16.20 -26.38 9.23
CA SER A 81 -15.63 -27.29 10.21
C SER A 81 -14.97 -26.50 11.36
N PRO A 82 -15.08 -26.98 12.61
CA PRO A 82 -14.45 -26.31 13.76
C PRO A 82 -12.95 -26.11 13.58
N GLN A 83 -12.26 -27.07 12.95
CA GLN A 83 -10.82 -27.01 12.70
C GLN A 83 -10.45 -25.88 11.75
N PHE A 84 -11.19 -25.72 10.65
CA PHE A 84 -10.95 -24.65 9.68
C PHE A 84 -11.20 -23.28 10.30
N ILE A 85 -12.31 -23.13 11.03
CA ILE A 85 -12.68 -21.88 11.71
C ILE A 85 -11.61 -21.50 12.73
N GLN A 86 -11.22 -22.43 13.61
CA GLN A 86 -10.25 -22.16 14.67
C GLN A 86 -8.89 -21.75 14.11
N GLN A 87 -8.38 -22.44 13.08
CA GLN A 87 -7.09 -22.10 12.47
C GLN A 87 -7.13 -20.75 11.74
N SER A 88 -8.24 -20.46 11.05
CA SER A 88 -8.41 -19.17 10.37
C SER A 88 -8.48 -18.03 11.39
N GLN A 89 -9.25 -18.21 12.47
CA GLN A 89 -9.42 -17.19 13.50
C GLN A 89 -8.16 -16.96 14.33
N GLN A 90 -7.39 -18.02 14.61
CA GLN A 90 -6.08 -17.88 15.24
C GLN A 90 -5.14 -17.03 14.37
N THR A 91 -5.16 -17.23 13.04
CA THR A 91 -4.37 -16.42 12.10
C THR A 91 -4.79 -14.94 12.15
N LEU A 92 -6.10 -14.67 12.11
CA LEU A 92 -6.64 -13.31 12.11
C LEU A 92 -6.47 -12.59 13.46
N SER A 93 -6.43 -13.33 14.57
CA SER A 93 -6.27 -12.75 15.92
C SER A 93 -4.97 -11.95 16.08
N GLY A 94 -3.90 -12.35 15.36
CA GLY A 94 -2.63 -11.62 15.35
C GLY A 94 -2.70 -10.25 14.67
N LEU A 95 -3.70 -10.03 13.81
CA LEU A 95 -3.91 -8.78 13.08
C LEU A 95 -4.77 -7.77 13.85
N GLN A 96 -5.61 -8.24 14.79
CA GLN A 96 -6.50 -7.36 15.57
C GLN A 96 -5.76 -6.32 16.42
N GLY A 97 -4.49 -6.56 16.75
CA GLY A 97 -3.67 -5.63 17.52
C GLY A 97 -2.97 -4.55 16.68
N TRP A 98 -3.11 -4.57 15.36
CA TRP A 98 -2.41 -3.64 14.48
C TRP A 98 -3.19 -2.33 14.37
N SER A 99 -2.52 -1.20 14.57
CA SER A 99 -3.14 0.13 14.46
C SER A 99 -3.70 0.46 13.06
N GLN A 100 -3.26 -0.30 12.06
CA GLN A 100 -3.66 -0.17 10.65
C GLN A 100 -4.92 -0.96 10.32
N VAL A 101 -5.40 -1.81 11.22
CA VAL A 101 -6.59 -2.65 11.00
C VAL A 101 -7.76 -2.00 11.72
N SER A 102 -8.73 -1.50 10.97
CA SER A 102 -9.97 -0.93 11.50
C SER A 102 -10.97 -2.03 11.86
N GLN A 103 -11.06 -3.06 11.01
CA GLN A 103 -12.06 -4.12 11.17
C GLN A 103 -11.62 -5.39 10.43
N ILE A 104 -12.04 -6.55 10.96
CA ILE A 104 -11.92 -7.83 10.26
C ILE A 104 -13.33 -8.40 10.06
N VAL A 105 -13.74 -8.59 8.82
CA VAL A 105 -15.00 -9.25 8.46
C VAL A 105 -14.71 -10.69 8.07
N SER A 106 -15.11 -11.62 8.95
CA SER A 106 -14.82 -13.04 8.82
C SER A 106 -15.89 -13.75 8.00
N PHE A 107 -15.50 -14.83 7.31
CA PHE A 107 -16.43 -15.70 6.60
C PHE A 107 -17.47 -16.38 7.51
N THR A 108 -17.22 -16.40 8.82
CA THR A 108 -18.19 -16.85 9.83
C THR A 108 -19.37 -15.89 9.98
N ASP A 109 -19.18 -14.61 9.65
CA ASP A 109 -20.20 -13.56 9.80
C ASP A 109 -21.03 -13.42 8.52
N ASN A 110 -20.43 -13.73 7.37
CA ASN A 110 -21.08 -13.65 6.06
C ASN A 110 -20.81 -14.91 5.22
N PRO A 111 -21.79 -15.82 5.08
CA PRO A 111 -21.62 -17.08 4.36
C PRO A 111 -21.36 -16.90 2.86
N ARG A 112 -21.55 -15.70 2.29
CA ARG A 112 -21.18 -15.39 0.90
C ARG A 112 -19.65 -15.34 0.70
N GLN A 113 -18.87 -15.40 1.77
CA GLN A 113 -17.41 -15.43 1.72
C GLN A 113 -16.84 -16.85 1.67
N ILE A 114 -17.70 -17.87 1.59
CA ILE A 114 -17.32 -19.29 1.48
C ILE A 114 -17.45 -19.73 0.02
N SER A 115 -16.49 -20.49 -0.47
CA SER A 115 -16.52 -21.06 -1.83
C SER A 115 -17.67 -22.04 -2.02
N THR A 116 -18.09 -22.25 -3.26
CA THR A 116 -19.18 -23.18 -3.59
C THR A 116 -18.89 -24.62 -3.17
N ASP A 117 -17.63 -25.06 -3.27
CA ASP A 117 -17.16 -26.37 -2.82
C ASP A 117 -16.89 -26.44 -1.30
N ARG A 118 -17.05 -25.31 -0.59
CA ARG A 118 -16.84 -25.14 0.85
C ARG A 118 -15.43 -25.45 1.33
N HIS A 119 -14.44 -25.55 0.45
CA HIS A 119 -13.04 -25.83 0.81
C HIS A 119 -12.16 -24.58 0.87
N ALA A 120 -12.74 -23.42 0.56
CA ALA A 120 -12.08 -22.13 0.72
C ALA A 120 -13.04 -21.10 1.35
N ALA A 121 -12.47 -20.15 2.06
CA ALA A 121 -13.18 -18.98 2.54
C ALA A 121 -12.23 -17.80 2.62
N TYR A 122 -12.75 -16.57 2.54
CA TYR A 122 -11.94 -15.37 2.69
C TYR A 122 -12.43 -14.47 3.81
N ALA A 123 -11.50 -13.74 4.41
CA ALA A 123 -11.79 -12.65 5.33
C ALA A 123 -11.33 -11.32 4.72
N ASN A 124 -12.11 -10.26 4.96
CA ASN A 124 -11.72 -8.91 4.59
C ASN A 124 -11.10 -8.24 5.82
N VAL A 125 -9.87 -7.76 5.68
CA VAL A 125 -9.17 -6.94 6.67
C VAL A 125 -9.19 -5.52 6.13
N LEU A 126 -9.89 -4.64 6.84
CA LEU A 126 -10.01 -3.21 6.56
C LEU A 126 -9.02 -2.45 7.43
#